data_AF-A0A832B4T5-F1
#
_entry.id   AF-A0A832B4T5-F1
#
_cell.length_a   1.000
_cell.length_b   1.000
_cell.length_c   1.000
_cell.angle_alpha   90.00
_cell.angle_beta   90.00
_cell.angle_gamma   90.00
#
_symmetry.space_group_name_H-M   'P 1'
#
loop_
_entity.id
_entity.type
_entity.pdbx_description
1 polymer ?
#
loop_
_entity_poly.entity_id
_entity_poly.type
_entity_poly.pdbx_seq_one_letter_code
_entity_poly.pdbx_strand_id
1 'polypeptide(L)'
;SNLPALVREGLSDPQVIASPGRILALCAFVVVIIAETGRLPVDNPSTHLELTMIHEAMVLEYSGPDLALVTVGESTRLALLLGLLVNLFVPWGIASGRGAVELAYGSAALAAKVGAAAIAIATFEVFTAKLRLFRLPELLAGAFVLGLLGVVTALVVR
;
A
#
# COMPACT_ATOMS: atom_id res chain seq x y z
N SER A 1 -1.81 3.70 -19.94
CA SER A 1 -1.29 3.75 -18.56
C SER A 1 0.19 4.11 -18.61
N ASN A 2 0.63 5.10 -17.83
CA ASN A 2 2.04 5.54 -17.78
C ASN A 2 2.89 4.76 -16.77
N LEU A 3 2.32 3.76 -16.08
CA LEU A 3 3.00 2.95 -15.07
C LEU A 3 4.26 2.24 -15.61
N PRO A 4 4.24 1.58 -16.79
CA PRO A 4 5.44 0.94 -17.33
C PRO A 4 6.58 1.94 -17.59
N ALA A 5 6.25 3.18 -17.95
CA ALA A 5 7.25 4.22 -18.17
C ALA A 5 7.89 4.67 -16.85
N LEU A 6 7.08 4.91 -15.80
CA LEU A 6 7.57 5.29 -14.46
C LEU A 6 8.45 4.21 -13.84
N VAL A 7 8.10 2.95 -14.06
CA VAL A 7 8.87 1.79 -13.60
C VAL A 7 10.19 1.67 -14.36
N ARG A 8 10.18 1.86 -15.69
CA ARG A 8 11.39 1.85 -16.53
C ARG A 8 12.34 3.00 -16.17
N GLU A 9 11.81 4.18 -15.89
CA GLU A 9 12.60 5.32 -15.41
C GLU A 9 13.27 5.01 -14.07
N GLY A 10 12.56 4.36 -13.13
CA GLY A 10 13.15 3.90 -11.88
C GLY A 10 14.20 2.78 -12.05
N LEU A 11 14.06 1.95 -13.08
CA LEU A 11 15.05 0.93 -13.43
C LEU A 11 16.32 1.52 -14.03
N SER A 12 16.18 2.49 -14.94
CA SER A 12 17.31 3.13 -15.61
C SER A 12 18.07 4.06 -14.69
N ASP A 13 17.38 4.74 -13.78
CA ASP A 13 17.96 5.79 -12.96
C ASP A 13 17.52 5.66 -11.48
N PRO A 14 18.15 4.74 -10.71
CA PRO A 14 17.78 4.47 -9.32
C PRO A 14 17.86 5.70 -8.41
N GLN A 15 18.70 6.68 -8.76
CA GLN A 15 18.84 7.92 -8.00
C GLN A 15 17.53 8.74 -8.01
N VAL A 16 16.74 8.64 -9.07
CA VAL A 16 15.44 9.32 -9.15
C VAL A 16 14.49 8.77 -8.09
N ILE A 17 14.57 7.49 -7.73
CA ILE A 17 13.76 6.88 -6.65
C ILE A 17 14.07 7.52 -5.30
N ALA A 18 15.36 7.80 -5.04
CA ALA A 18 15.82 8.47 -3.83
C ALA A 18 15.62 9.99 -3.84
N SER A 19 14.98 10.55 -4.88
CA SER A 19 14.69 11.98 -4.92
C SER A 19 13.76 12.41 -3.78
N PRO A 20 13.93 13.64 -3.25
CA PRO A 20 13.10 14.14 -2.15
C PRO A 20 11.60 14.07 -2.46
N GLY A 21 11.20 14.38 -3.70
CA GLY A 21 9.80 14.33 -4.12
C GLY A 21 9.20 12.91 -4.05
N ARG A 22 9.96 11.88 -4.43
CA ARG A 22 9.51 10.49 -4.34
C ARG A 22 9.49 9.96 -2.92
N ILE A 23 10.42 10.39 -2.05
CA ILE A 23 10.37 10.03 -0.62
C ILE A 23 9.11 10.59 0.04
N LEU A 24 8.74 11.83 -0.25
CA LEU A 24 7.49 12.43 0.22
C LEU A 24 6.26 11.68 -0.30
N ALA A 25 6.27 11.34 -1.60
CA ALA A 25 5.21 10.54 -2.21
C ALA A 25 5.12 9.12 -1.62
N LEU A 26 6.25 8.49 -1.27
CA LEU A 26 6.30 7.19 -0.60
C LEU A 26 5.62 7.27 0.76
N CYS A 27 5.97 8.26 1.59
CA CYS A 27 5.37 8.46 2.90
C CYS A 27 3.86 8.69 2.79
N ALA A 28 3.43 9.56 1.87
CA ALA A 28 2.03 9.80 1.59
C ALA A 28 1.31 8.51 1.20
N PHE A 29 1.90 7.73 0.30
CA PHE A 29 1.29 6.51 -0.21
C PHE A 29 1.19 5.43 0.88
N VAL A 30 2.20 5.27 1.74
CA VAL A 30 2.13 4.33 2.88
C VAL A 30 0.97 4.69 3.83
N VAL A 31 0.79 5.97 4.16
CA VAL A 31 -0.33 6.41 5.01
C VAL A 31 -1.67 6.10 4.34
N VAL A 32 -1.80 6.35 3.04
CA VAL A 32 -3.01 6.02 2.27
C VAL A 32 -3.27 4.51 2.25
N ILE A 33 -2.24 3.68 2.08
CA ILE A 33 -2.39 2.22 2.11
C ILE A 33 -2.96 1.75 3.44
N ILE A 34 -2.41 2.25 4.56
CA ILE A 34 -2.89 1.87 5.90
C ILE A 34 -4.34 2.33 6.11
N ALA A 35 -4.67 3.55 5.69
CA ALA A 35 -6.02 4.09 5.82
C ALA A 35 -7.06 3.35 4.96
N GLU A 36 -6.72 3.08 3.71
CA GLU A 36 -7.61 2.43 2.74
C GLU A 36 -7.83 0.94 3.03
N THR A 37 -6.92 0.33 3.79
CA THR A 37 -7.01 -1.08 4.21
C THR A 37 -7.57 -1.25 5.62
N GLY A 38 -7.97 -0.16 6.29
CA GLY A 38 -8.57 -0.22 7.62
C GLY A 38 -7.62 -0.78 8.69
N ARG A 39 -6.31 -0.64 8.48
CA ARG A 39 -5.27 -1.19 9.35
C ARG A 39 -4.88 -0.23 10.46
N LEU A 40 -4.23 -0.72 11.51
CA LEU A 40 -3.78 0.15 12.60
C LEU A 40 -2.76 1.17 12.07
N PRO A 41 -2.87 2.46 12.45
CA PRO A 41 -3.68 3.00 13.54
C PRO A 41 -5.12 3.45 13.17
N VAL A 42 -5.55 3.30 11.92
CA VAL A 42 -6.83 3.84 11.42
C VAL A 42 -8.02 3.08 11.97
N ASP A 43 -8.02 1.76 11.81
CA ASP A 43 -9.01 0.90 12.44
C ASP A 43 -8.38 -0.38 13.00
N ASN A 44 -9.15 -1.11 13.80
CA ASN A 44 -8.74 -2.38 14.38
C ASN A 44 -9.76 -3.47 14.00
N PRO A 45 -9.43 -4.35 13.04
CA PRO A 45 -10.32 -5.42 12.60
C PRO A 45 -10.50 -6.53 13.64
N SER A 46 -9.79 -6.50 14.76
CA SER A 46 -9.88 -7.51 15.82
C SER A 46 -10.76 -7.08 17.01
N THR A 47 -11.35 -5.88 16.97
CA THR A 47 -12.16 -5.36 18.09
C THR A 47 -13.64 -5.75 17.96
N HIS A 48 -13.93 -7.01 18.30
CA HIS A 48 -15.27 -7.60 18.32
C HIS A 48 -16.13 -7.28 19.57
N LEU A 49 -15.68 -6.42 20.49
CA LEU A 49 -16.36 -6.22 21.77
C LEU A 49 -17.01 -4.84 21.93
N GLU A 50 -18.35 -4.93 21.92
CA GLU A 50 -19.35 -4.18 22.70
C GLU A 50 -19.85 -2.80 22.25
N LEU A 51 -19.16 -1.99 21.42
CA LEU A 51 -19.81 -0.76 20.90
C LEU A 51 -19.22 -0.14 19.61
N THR A 52 -18.18 -0.73 19.01
CA THR A 52 -17.55 -0.24 17.77
C THR A 52 -17.64 -1.21 16.60
N MET A 53 -18.59 -2.14 16.63
CA MET A 53 -18.81 -3.14 15.57
C MET A 53 -19.37 -2.53 14.27
N ILE A 54 -18.92 -1.35 13.83
CA ILE A 54 -19.36 -0.80 12.55
C ILE A 54 -18.80 -1.65 11.40
N HIS A 55 -17.49 -1.97 11.44
CA HIS A 55 -16.88 -2.83 10.42
C HIS A 55 -17.36 -4.29 10.51
N GLU A 56 -17.46 -4.85 11.71
CA GLU A 56 -18.01 -6.20 11.88
C GLU A 56 -19.47 -6.28 11.41
N ALA A 57 -20.32 -5.33 11.82
CA ALA A 57 -21.74 -5.35 11.48
C ALA A 57 -21.99 -5.26 9.98
N MET A 58 -21.10 -4.62 9.21
CA MET A 58 -21.21 -4.60 7.74
C MET A 58 -21.11 -5.99 7.11
N VAL A 59 -20.51 -6.97 7.81
CA VAL A 59 -20.27 -8.31 7.27
C VAL A 59 -21.02 -9.41 8.03
N LEU A 60 -21.60 -9.12 9.21
CA LEU A 60 -22.27 -10.10 10.08
C LEU A 60 -23.42 -10.86 9.41
N GLU A 61 -24.05 -10.28 8.40
CA GLU A 61 -25.17 -10.88 7.66
C GLU A 61 -24.72 -11.85 6.56
N TYR A 62 -23.43 -11.85 6.19
CA TYR A 62 -22.88 -12.78 5.19
C TYR A 62 -22.36 -14.06 5.83
N SER A 63 -22.50 -15.17 5.11
CA SER A 63 -21.97 -16.46 5.54
C SER A 63 -21.41 -17.26 4.37
N GLY A 64 -20.45 -18.15 4.66
CA GLY A 64 -19.88 -19.09 3.69
C GLY A 64 -19.32 -18.40 2.43
N PRO A 65 -19.85 -18.69 1.22
CA PRO A 65 -19.34 -18.14 -0.03
C PRO A 65 -19.35 -16.61 -0.12
N ASP A 66 -20.39 -15.96 0.41
CA ASP A 66 -20.51 -14.49 0.30
C ASP A 66 -19.46 -13.79 1.18
N LEU A 67 -19.19 -14.33 2.37
CA LEU A 67 -18.10 -13.89 3.22
C LEU A 67 -16.72 -14.11 2.56
N ALA A 68 -16.56 -15.21 1.84
CA ALA A 68 -15.33 -15.48 1.09
C ALA A 68 -15.08 -14.42 0.00
N LEU A 69 -16.13 -13.94 -0.69
CA LEU A 69 -15.99 -12.88 -1.68
C LEU A 69 -15.55 -11.55 -1.05
N VAL A 70 -16.10 -11.19 0.12
CA VAL A 70 -15.72 -9.97 0.85
C VAL A 70 -14.25 -10.03 1.26
N THR A 71 -13.83 -11.13 1.90
CA THR A 71 -12.45 -11.32 2.37
C THR A 71 -11.44 -11.42 1.21
N VAL A 72 -11.82 -12.02 0.08
CA VAL A 72 -11.01 -12.00 -1.15
C VAL A 72 -10.91 -10.58 -1.71
N GLY A 73 -11.97 -9.78 -1.66
CA GLY A 73 -11.94 -8.38 -2.06
C GLY A 73 -10.97 -7.54 -1.23
N GLU A 74 -11.02 -7.67 0.09
CA GLU A 74 -10.12 -6.98 1.03
C GLU A 74 -8.66 -7.39 0.84
N SER A 75 -8.39 -8.70 0.73
CA SER A 75 -7.04 -9.20 0.48
C SER A 75 -6.50 -8.79 -0.89
N THR A 76 -7.35 -8.76 -1.92
CA THR A 76 -6.97 -8.30 -3.26
C THR A 76 -6.62 -6.81 -3.25
N ARG A 77 -7.39 -5.98 -2.54
CA ARG A 77 -7.09 -4.54 -2.37
C ARG A 77 -5.71 -4.34 -1.74
N LEU A 78 -5.43 -5.02 -0.63
CA LEU A 78 -4.12 -4.93 0.02
C LEU A 78 -3.00 -5.40 -0.91
N ALA A 79 -3.17 -6.54 -1.58
CA ALA A 79 -2.17 -7.09 -2.50
C ALA A 79 -1.88 -6.14 -3.67
N LEU A 80 -2.91 -5.50 -4.24
CA LEU A 80 -2.75 -4.53 -5.33
C LEU A 80 -2.03 -3.26 -4.86
N LEU A 81 -2.41 -2.71 -3.71
CA LEU A 81 -1.79 -1.52 -3.15
C LEU A 81 -0.32 -1.74 -2.80
N LEU A 82 0.01 -2.87 -2.17
CA LEU A 82 1.40 -3.26 -1.90
C LEU A 82 2.16 -3.57 -3.20
N GLY A 83 1.52 -4.21 -4.17
CA GLY A 83 2.08 -4.46 -5.48
C GLY A 83 2.47 -3.17 -6.20
N LEU A 84 1.62 -2.13 -6.13
CA LEU A 84 1.94 -0.80 -6.66
C LEU A 84 3.11 -0.16 -5.91
N LEU A 85 3.09 -0.21 -4.57
CA LEU A 85 4.15 0.35 -3.72
C LEU A 85 5.51 -0.25 -4.10
N VAL A 86 5.62 -1.57 -4.12
CA VAL A 86 6.90 -2.23 -4.38
C VAL A 86 7.35 -2.03 -5.83
N ASN A 87 6.46 -1.96 -6.81
CA ASN A 87 6.87 -1.74 -8.20
C ASN A 87 7.32 -0.30 -8.47
N LEU A 88 6.76 0.70 -7.78
CA LEU A 88 7.13 2.10 -7.99
C LEU A 88 8.40 2.52 -7.26
N PHE A 89 8.65 1.95 -6.07
CA PHE A 89 9.74 2.35 -5.18
C PHE A 89 10.86 1.32 -5.07
N VAL A 90 10.59 0.06 -5.39
CA VAL A 90 11.61 -1.00 -5.41
C VAL A 90 11.47 -1.79 -6.72
N PRO A 91 11.85 -1.20 -7.87
CA PRO A 91 11.61 -1.79 -9.18
C PRO A 91 12.58 -2.92 -9.55
N TRP A 92 13.26 -3.55 -8.58
CA TRP A 92 14.04 -4.77 -8.82
C TRP A 92 13.16 -5.98 -9.16
N GLY A 93 13.72 -6.89 -9.95
CA GLY A 93 13.08 -8.15 -10.31
C GLY A 93 11.91 -8.03 -11.29
N ILE A 94 11.93 -7.01 -12.15
CA ILE A 94 10.90 -6.83 -13.18
C ILE A 94 11.33 -7.55 -14.45
N ALA A 95 10.46 -8.40 -14.97
CA ALA A 95 10.72 -9.14 -16.22
C ALA A 95 10.83 -8.15 -17.40
N SER A 96 12.04 -8.02 -17.95
CA SER A 96 12.33 -7.10 -19.05
C SER A 96 12.13 -7.72 -20.44
N GLY A 97 12.18 -9.05 -20.56
CA GLY A 97 11.93 -9.79 -21.79
C GLY A 97 10.70 -10.69 -21.69
N ARG A 98 10.49 -11.48 -22.75
CA ARG A 98 9.27 -12.27 -23.00
C ARG A 98 9.44 -13.76 -22.68
N GLY A 99 10.56 -14.15 -22.08
CA GLY A 99 10.85 -15.54 -21.76
C GLY A 99 10.00 -16.06 -20.60
N ALA A 100 9.54 -17.31 -20.67
CA ALA A 100 8.79 -17.94 -19.58
C ALA A 100 9.57 -17.95 -18.25
N VAL A 101 10.89 -18.10 -18.31
CA VAL A 101 11.79 -18.04 -17.14
C VAL A 101 11.82 -16.65 -16.52
N GLU A 102 11.87 -15.59 -17.32
CA GLU A 102 11.89 -14.21 -16.82
C GLU A 102 10.54 -13.83 -16.20
N LEU A 103 9.43 -14.29 -16.79
CA LEU A 103 8.10 -14.10 -16.22
C LEU A 103 7.95 -14.83 -14.87
N ALA A 104 8.46 -16.06 -14.77
CA ALA A 104 8.46 -16.82 -13.52
C ALA A 104 9.32 -16.16 -12.43
N TYR A 105 10.49 -15.66 -12.80
CA TYR A 105 11.35 -14.90 -11.88
C TYR A 105 10.67 -13.60 -11.42
N GLY A 106 10.08 -12.85 -12.36
CA GLY A 106 9.41 -11.59 -12.04
C GLY A 106 8.18 -11.76 -11.16
N SER A 107 7.38 -12.80 -11.39
CA SER A 107 6.23 -13.11 -10.52
C SER A 107 6.66 -13.56 -9.13
N ALA A 108 7.71 -14.38 -9.03
CA ALA A 108 8.27 -14.81 -7.74
C ALA A 108 8.86 -13.61 -6.96
N ALA A 109 9.59 -12.72 -7.64
CA ALA A 109 10.13 -11.51 -7.05
C ALA A 109 9.02 -10.57 -6.56
N LEU A 110 7.95 -10.41 -7.34
CA LEU A 110 6.78 -9.62 -6.93
C LEU A 110 6.13 -10.21 -5.68
N ALA A 111 5.86 -11.53 -5.67
CA ALA A 111 5.27 -12.21 -4.52
C ALA A 111 6.12 -12.07 -3.25
N ALA A 112 7.44 -12.23 -3.37
CA ALA A 112 8.37 -12.04 -2.27
C ALA A 112 8.35 -10.61 -1.72
N LYS A 113 8.35 -9.59 -2.59
CA LYS A 113 8.30 -8.18 -2.19
C LYS A 113 6.99 -7.81 -1.49
N VAL A 114 5.87 -8.27 -2.04
CA VAL A 114 4.55 -8.05 -1.44
C VAL A 114 4.47 -8.75 -0.09
N GLY A 115 4.95 -9.99 0.01
CA GLY A 115 5.03 -10.72 1.28
C GLY A 115 5.88 -9.99 2.33
N ALA A 116 7.06 -9.49 1.94
CA ALA A 116 7.91 -8.71 2.84
C ALA A 116 7.24 -7.41 3.30
N ALA A 117 6.57 -6.68 2.40
CA ALA A 117 5.83 -5.46 2.74
C ALA A 117 4.63 -5.75 3.66
N ALA A 118 3.93 -6.86 3.45
CA ALA A 118 2.84 -7.31 4.32
C ALA A 118 3.35 -7.66 5.72
N ILE A 119 4.49 -8.35 5.84
CA ILE A 119 5.13 -8.62 7.13
C ILE A 119 5.55 -7.32 7.83
N ALA A 120 6.08 -6.35 7.09
CA ALA A 120 6.44 -5.04 7.66
C ALA A 120 5.21 -4.31 8.23
N ILE A 121 4.08 -4.33 7.52
CA ILE A 121 2.82 -3.78 8.02
C ILE A 121 2.34 -4.54 9.25
N ALA A 122 2.29 -5.88 9.20
CA ALA A 122 1.86 -6.69 10.34
C ALA A 122 2.73 -6.43 11.58
N THR A 123 4.04 -6.26 11.40
CA THR A 123 4.96 -5.90 12.48
C THR A 123 4.65 -4.50 13.02
N PHE A 124 4.44 -3.52 12.14
CA PHE A 124 4.08 -2.16 12.52
C PHE A 124 2.77 -2.09 13.32
N GLU A 125 1.77 -2.90 12.97
CA GLU A 125 0.50 -2.96 13.68
C GLU A 125 0.65 -3.43 15.13
N VAL A 126 1.54 -4.40 15.38
CA VAL A 126 1.82 -4.90 16.73
C VAL A 126 2.39 -3.81 17.63
N PHE A 127 3.13 -2.86 17.06
CA PHE A 127 3.74 -1.74 17.81
C PHE A 127 2.87 -0.49 17.88
N THR A 128 1.72 -0.45 17.21
CA THR A 128 0.94 0.77 17.02
C THR A 128 -0.41 0.72 17.72
N ALA A 129 -0.76 1.79 18.43
CA ALA A 129 -2.07 1.93 19.06
C ALA A 129 -3.11 2.57 18.11
N LYS A 130 -4.39 2.24 18.31
CA LYS A 130 -5.51 2.82 17.56
C LYS A 130 -5.59 4.35 17.77
N LEU A 131 -5.65 5.11 16.67
CA LEU A 131 -5.90 6.55 16.72
C LEU A 131 -7.38 6.83 16.97
N ARG A 132 -7.68 7.98 17.58
CA ARG A 132 -9.07 8.45 17.73
C ARG A 132 -9.62 8.85 16.36
N LEU A 133 -10.86 8.47 16.06
CA LEU A 133 -11.53 8.74 14.78
C LEU A 133 -11.43 10.21 14.34
N PHE A 134 -11.55 11.15 15.28
CA PHE A 134 -11.46 12.59 14.99
C PHE A 134 -10.07 13.07 14.53
N ARG A 135 -9.01 12.30 14.75
CA ARG A 135 -7.65 12.58 14.24
C ARG A 135 -7.37 11.94 12.88
N LEU A 136 -8.26 11.07 12.41
CA LEU A 136 -8.10 10.42 11.11
C LEU A 136 -8.13 11.42 9.94
N PRO A 137 -9.02 12.45 9.94
CA PRO A 137 -8.95 13.51 8.94
C PRO A 137 -7.61 14.25 8.95
N GLU A 138 -7.01 14.48 10.12
CA GLU A 138 -5.69 15.13 10.26
C GLU A 138 -4.57 14.26 9.66
N LEU A 139 -4.60 12.95 9.90
CA LEU A 139 -3.64 12.00 9.31
C LEU A 139 -3.72 12.00 7.78
N LEU A 140 -4.94 11.95 7.22
CA LEU A 140 -5.16 11.98 5.77
C LEU A 140 -4.80 13.34 5.16
N ALA A 141 -5.08 14.44 5.85
CA ALA A 141 -4.62 15.77 5.44
C ALA A 141 -3.09 15.84 5.40
N GLY A 142 -2.41 15.24 6.38
CA GLY A 142 -0.95 15.09 6.36
C GLY A 142 -0.45 14.32 5.14
N ALA A 143 -1.06 13.18 4.82
CA ALA A 143 -0.72 12.41 3.62
C ALA A 143 -0.95 13.21 2.33
N PHE A 144 -2.04 13.96 2.25
CA PHE A 144 -2.33 14.86 1.13
C PHE A 144 -1.25 15.93 0.97
N VAL A 145 -0.85 16.58 2.06
CA VAL A 145 0.22 17.60 2.04
C VAL A 145 1.55 16.99 1.63
N LEU A 146 1.91 15.81 2.14
CA LEU A 146 3.14 15.11 1.73
C LEU A 146 3.10 14.77 0.23
N GLY A 147 1.98 14.29 -0.29
CA GLY A 147 1.80 14.01 -1.71
C GLY A 147 1.92 15.27 -2.57
N LEU A 148 1.28 16.36 -2.15
CA LEU A 148 1.35 17.66 -2.84
C LEU A 148 2.79 18.20 -2.86
N LEU A 149 3.47 18.17 -1.72
CA LEU A 149 4.88 18.57 -1.62
C LEU A 149 5.78 17.68 -2.48
N GLY A 150 5.49 16.39 -2.55
CA GLY A 150 6.17 15.45 -3.44
C GLY A 150 6.07 15.86 -4.91
N VAL A 151 4.85 16.20 -5.37
CA VAL A 151 4.61 16.69 -6.73
C VAL A 151 5.29 18.03 -6.99
N VAL A 152 5.13 19.01 -6.08
CA VAL A 152 5.75 20.34 -6.23
C VAL A 152 7.27 20.21 -6.29
N THR A 153 7.86 19.41 -5.39
CA THR A 153 9.32 19.18 -5.38
C THR A 153 9.77 18.50 -6.67
N ALA A 154 9.04 17.50 -7.15
CA ALA A 154 9.35 16.82 -8.41
C ALA A 154 9.22 17.74 -9.63
N LEU A 155 8.37 18.78 -9.59
CA LEU A 155 8.26 19.79 -10.64
C LEU A 155 9.36 20.85 -10.57
N VAL A 156 9.80 21.23 -9.37
CA VAL A 156 10.81 22.28 -9.16
C VAL A 156 12.23 21.76 -9.38
N VAL A 157 12.50 20.51 -9.04
CA VAL A 157 13.84 19.87 -9.18
C VAL A 157 14.09 19.36 -10.61
N ARG A 158 13.06 19.33 -11.46
CA ARG A 158 13.14 18.94 -12.87
C ARG A 158 13.61 20.08 -13.76
#